data_AF-C3ZHJ3-F1
#
_entry.id   AF-C3ZHJ3-F1
#
_cell.length_a   1.000
_cell.length_b   1.000
_cell.length_c   1.000
_cell.angle_alpha   90.00
_cell.angle_beta   90.00
_cell.angle_gamma   90.00
#
_symmetry.space_group_name_H-M   'P 1'
#
loop_
_entity.id
_entity.type
_entity.pdbx_description
1 polymer ?
#
loop_
_entity_poly.entity_id
_entity_poly.type
_entity_poly.pdbx_seq_one_letter_code
_entity_poly.pdbx_strand_id
1 'polypeptide(L)'
;MDLSGHPFPEPLACVEVCDLRMGTWREGPRLPKPIVRSNAVTCNNTVYTNISSPQSDVIYSLSTEKYKWERLTVVPRIRFVTSMTSWGEKLFVIGQRAHDFEVDPMCFDLGSEEWTTLLYRLHVPQPLRVEETPCFDDFTIVSNGGEGSYLYILTQHMTHRYNLAEEKWEDLGFPGCPGSGSYRVVTLHVPVSKMARFQH
;
A
#
# COMPACT_ATOMS: atom_id res chain seq x y z
N MET A 1 5.25 4.79 -26.91
CA MET A 1 3.98 5.39 -27.33
C MET A 1 2.87 4.57 -26.72
N ASP A 2 1.80 5.20 -26.24
CA ASP A 2 0.60 4.48 -25.83
C ASP A 2 -0.16 3.92 -27.05
N LEU A 3 -1.27 3.22 -26.81
CA LEU A 3 -2.10 2.63 -27.87
C LEU A 3 -2.72 3.67 -28.82
N SER A 4 -2.64 4.96 -28.47
CA SER A 4 -3.07 6.11 -29.30
C SER A 4 -1.93 6.83 -30.02
N GLY A 5 -0.68 6.36 -29.91
CA GLY A 5 0.46 6.99 -30.57
C GLY A 5 1.02 8.22 -29.85
N HIS A 6 0.55 8.54 -28.64
CA HIS A 6 1.14 9.60 -27.84
C HIS A 6 2.41 9.08 -27.13
N PRO A 7 3.46 9.90 -26.99
CA PRO A 7 4.58 9.54 -26.12
C PRO A 7 4.05 9.30 -24.71
N PHE A 8 4.59 8.30 -24.01
CA PHE A 8 4.26 8.12 -22.61
C PHE A 8 4.63 9.40 -21.86
N PRO A 9 3.76 9.93 -20.98
CA PRO A 9 4.07 11.15 -20.25
C PRO A 9 5.35 10.96 -19.46
N GLU A 10 6.23 11.96 -19.51
CA GLU A 10 7.48 11.93 -18.75
C GLU A 10 7.15 11.89 -17.25
N PRO A 11 7.80 11.01 -16.47
CA PRO A 11 7.63 10.99 -15.03
C PRO A 11 8.00 12.36 -14.45
N LEU A 12 7.27 12.78 -13.41
CA LEU A 12 7.54 14.04 -12.70
C LEU A 12 8.11 13.75 -11.31
N ALA A 13 8.90 14.70 -10.81
CA ALA A 13 9.35 14.75 -9.42
C ALA A 13 8.60 15.82 -8.60
N CYS A 14 7.64 16.51 -9.22
CA CYS A 14 6.89 17.59 -8.57
C CYS A 14 6.02 17.02 -7.45
N VAL A 15 5.95 17.76 -6.34
CA VAL A 15 5.01 17.52 -5.25
C VAL A 15 4.26 18.81 -5.03
N GLU A 16 2.93 18.73 -4.92
CA GLU A 16 2.07 19.89 -4.67
C GLU A 16 1.32 19.69 -3.35
N VAL A 17 1.15 20.78 -2.61
CA VAL A 17 0.45 20.78 -1.32
C VAL A 17 -0.78 21.67 -1.44
N CYS A 18 -1.96 21.08 -1.20
CA CYS A 18 -3.22 21.81 -1.16
C CYS A 18 -3.52 22.26 0.27
N ASP A 19 -3.65 23.56 0.49
CA ASP A 19 -4.26 24.11 1.70
C ASP A 19 -5.79 24.14 1.50
N LEU A 20 -6.49 23.20 2.11
CA LEU A 20 -7.95 23.09 2.00
C LEU A 20 -8.70 24.28 2.59
N ARG A 21 -8.11 24.99 3.56
CA ARG A 21 -8.74 26.17 4.18
C ARG A 21 -8.62 27.38 3.26
N MET A 22 -7.48 27.52 2.57
CA MET A 22 -7.23 28.62 1.64
C MET A 22 -7.70 28.32 0.21
N GLY A 23 -7.93 27.05 -0.12
CA GLY A 23 -8.27 26.61 -1.48
C GLY A 23 -7.13 26.82 -2.48
N THR A 24 -5.88 26.86 -2.01
CA THR A 24 -4.70 27.13 -2.83
C THR A 24 -3.76 25.94 -2.89
N TRP A 25 -3.10 25.80 -4.03
CA TRP A 25 -1.99 24.86 -4.23
C TRP A 25 -0.67 25.61 -4.15
N ARG A 26 0.33 24.96 -3.57
CA ARG A 26 1.72 25.44 -3.56
C ARG A 26 2.68 24.31 -3.86
N GLU A 27 3.86 24.66 -4.36
CA GLU A 27 4.93 23.69 -4.57
C GLU A 27 5.46 23.18 -3.21
N GLY A 28 5.59 21.86 -3.12
CA GLY A 28 6.23 21.15 -2.02
C GLY A 28 7.66 20.72 -2.36
N PRO A 29 8.35 20.04 -1.44
CA PRO A 29 9.68 19.51 -1.68
C PRO A 29 9.62 18.47 -2.80
N ARG A 30 10.41 18.67 -3.85
CA ARG A 30 10.48 17.74 -4.99
C ARG A 30 11.03 16.39 -4.56
N LEU A 31 10.50 15.32 -5.15
CA LEU A 31 11.06 13.99 -4.98
C LEU A 31 12.50 13.94 -5.50
N PRO A 32 13.38 13.09 -4.92
CA PRO A 32 14.77 12.98 -5.37
C PRO A 32 14.92 12.50 -6.83
N LYS A 33 13.93 11.81 -7.37
CA LYS A 33 13.88 11.34 -8.76
C LYS A 33 12.45 11.39 -9.30
N PRO A 34 12.27 11.64 -10.60
CA PRO A 34 10.96 11.50 -11.23
C PRO A 34 10.49 10.05 -11.19
N ILE A 35 9.19 9.84 -10.91
CA ILE A 35 8.63 8.49 -10.75
C ILE A 35 7.18 8.44 -11.25
N VAL A 36 6.78 7.26 -11.73
CA VAL A 36 5.39 6.93 -12.05
C VAL A 36 4.85 5.96 -11.01
N ARG A 37 3.56 6.09 -10.70
CA ARG A 37 2.84 5.14 -9.80
C ARG A 37 3.49 4.98 -8.43
N SER A 38 4.02 6.07 -7.89
CA SER A 38 4.45 6.10 -6.51
C SER A 38 3.24 6.09 -5.56
N ASN A 39 3.41 5.48 -4.39
CA ASN A 39 2.42 5.47 -3.32
C ASN A 39 2.79 6.54 -2.29
N ALA A 40 1.81 7.00 -1.53
CA ALA A 40 2.03 7.92 -0.41
C ALA A 40 1.21 7.46 0.79
N VAL A 41 1.86 7.38 1.95
CA VAL A 41 1.22 7.04 3.22
C VAL A 41 1.72 7.99 4.30
N THR A 42 0.89 8.31 5.28
CA THR A 42 1.27 9.16 6.41
C THR A 42 1.28 8.38 7.70
N CYS A 43 2.38 8.46 8.44
CA CYS A 43 2.52 7.89 9.79
C CYS A 43 3.37 8.86 10.63
N ASN A 44 2.98 9.08 11.89
CA ASN A 44 3.71 9.95 12.83
C ASN A 44 4.14 11.30 12.26
N ASN A 45 3.18 12.04 11.68
CA ASN A 45 3.39 13.38 11.09
C ASN A 45 4.47 13.44 9.98
N THR A 46 4.73 12.29 9.35
CA THR A 46 5.70 12.09 8.29
C THR A 46 5.01 11.45 7.09
N VAL A 47 5.30 11.94 5.89
CA VAL A 47 4.85 11.33 4.64
C VAL A 47 5.92 10.33 4.19
N TYR A 48 5.52 9.13 3.86
CA TYR A 48 6.37 8.10 3.29
C TYR A 48 5.93 7.78 1.87
N THR A 49 6.90 7.51 1.01
CA THR A 49 6.65 7.21 -0.40
C THR A 49 7.70 6.24 -0.93
N ASN A 50 7.33 5.41 -1.90
CA ASN A 50 8.28 4.56 -2.61
C ASN A 50 8.76 5.24 -3.90
N ILE A 51 10.05 5.13 -4.18
CA ILE A 51 10.61 5.44 -5.50
C ILE A 51 11.22 4.15 -6.06
N SER A 52 10.61 3.63 -7.11
CA SER A 52 11.10 2.45 -7.81
C SER A 52 12.27 2.80 -8.73
N SER A 53 13.25 1.91 -8.80
CA SER A 53 14.38 1.97 -9.72
C SER A 53 14.58 0.62 -10.42
N PRO A 54 15.42 0.54 -11.48
CA PRO A 54 15.69 -0.74 -12.14
C PRO A 54 16.28 -1.81 -11.21
N GLN A 55 16.92 -1.43 -10.11
CA GLN A 55 17.57 -2.35 -9.16
C GLN A 55 16.69 -2.64 -7.94
N SER A 56 15.99 -1.64 -7.40
CA SER A 56 15.21 -1.80 -6.16
C SER A 56 14.15 -0.72 -5.98
N ASP A 57 13.22 -0.96 -5.04
CA ASP A 57 12.32 0.06 -4.51
C ASP A 57 12.89 0.62 -3.21
N VAL A 58 12.85 1.94 -3.07
CA VAL A 58 13.40 2.66 -1.91
C VAL A 58 12.30 3.49 -1.28
N ILE A 59 12.16 3.39 0.04
CA ILE A 59 11.25 4.22 0.81
C ILE A 59 11.95 5.54 1.15
N TYR A 60 11.25 6.64 0.91
CA TYR A 60 11.65 7.99 1.29
C TYR A 60 10.66 8.55 2.30
N SER A 61 11.15 9.36 3.22
CA SER A 61 10.35 10.06 4.23
C SER A 61 10.44 11.56 4.03
N LEU A 62 9.34 12.26 4.29
CA LEU A 62 9.24 13.71 4.36
C LEU A 62 8.64 14.06 5.71
N SER A 63 9.50 14.43 6.65
CA SER A 63 9.06 15.04 7.91
C SER A 63 8.49 16.42 7.62
N THR A 64 7.34 16.71 8.20
CA THR A 64 6.70 18.03 8.11
C THR A 64 7.52 19.13 8.77
N GLU A 65 8.45 18.79 9.68
CA GLU A 65 9.34 19.75 10.34
C GLU A 65 10.55 20.08 9.47
N LYS A 66 11.22 19.07 8.91
CA LYS A 66 12.41 19.25 8.06
C LYS A 66 12.06 19.74 6.65
N TYR A 67 10.86 19.43 6.19
CA TYR A 67 10.35 19.76 4.86
C TYR A 67 11.31 19.36 3.72
N LYS A 68 11.95 18.19 3.86
CA LYS A 68 12.88 17.61 2.90
C LYS A 68 12.72 16.10 2.82
N TRP A 69 12.80 15.55 1.60
CA TRP A 69 12.82 14.11 1.38
C TRP A 69 14.15 13.50 1.79
N GLU A 70 14.11 12.48 2.64
CA GLU A 70 15.25 11.70 3.09
C GLU A 70 15.05 10.23 2.71
N ARG A 71 16.13 9.56 2.33
CA ARG A 71 16.10 8.12 2.04
C ARG A 71 16.00 7.37 3.35
N LEU A 72 14.99 6.53 3.51
CA LEU A 72 14.77 5.72 4.71
C LEU A 72 15.40 4.33 4.56
N THR A 73 14.84 3.49 3.69
CA THR A 73 15.25 2.08 3.59
C THR A 73 15.01 1.53 2.18
N VAL A 74 15.64 0.39 1.86
CA VAL A 74 15.40 -0.36 0.61
C VAL A 74 14.40 -1.46 0.93
N VAL A 75 13.36 -1.60 0.11
CA VAL A 75 12.38 -2.67 0.25
C VAL A 75 13.06 -4.00 -0.14
N PRO A 76 13.15 -5.00 0.76
CA PRO A 76 13.74 -6.28 0.42
C PRO A 76 12.77 -7.08 -0.43
N ARG A 77 13.27 -7.91 -1.36
CA ARG A 77 12.52 -8.98 -2.07
C ARG A 77 11.34 -8.53 -2.96
N ILE A 78 10.72 -7.38 -2.71
CA ILE A 78 9.66 -6.74 -3.49
C ILE A 78 10.27 -5.75 -4.50
N ARG A 79 9.66 -5.67 -5.66
CA ARG A 79 9.91 -4.68 -6.72
C ARG A 79 8.60 -4.11 -7.21
N PHE A 80 8.62 -2.87 -7.68
CA PHE A 80 7.42 -2.16 -8.11
C PHE A 80 6.37 -2.20 -7.00
N VAL A 81 6.64 -1.55 -5.88
CA VAL A 81 5.68 -1.45 -4.77
C VAL A 81 4.37 -0.90 -5.34
N THR A 82 3.33 -1.73 -5.32
CA THR A 82 2.02 -1.43 -5.90
C THR A 82 1.13 -0.76 -4.88
N SER A 83 1.31 -1.04 -3.58
CA SER A 83 0.55 -0.40 -2.51
C SER A 83 1.36 -0.25 -1.23
N MET A 84 1.03 0.80 -0.48
CA MET A 84 1.58 1.10 0.83
C MET A 84 0.46 1.51 1.78
N THR A 85 0.53 1.04 3.03
CA THR A 85 -0.32 1.52 4.12
C THR A 85 0.45 1.54 5.44
N SER A 86 -0.14 2.08 6.50
CA SER A 86 0.53 2.19 7.80
C SER A 86 -0.43 1.98 8.96
N TRP A 87 0.06 1.33 10.02
CA TRP A 87 -0.66 1.18 11.28
C TRP A 87 0.32 1.24 12.44
N GLY A 88 0.02 2.05 13.45
CA GLY A 88 0.99 2.33 14.51
C GLY A 88 2.29 2.89 13.93
N GLU A 89 3.42 2.35 14.37
CA GLU A 89 4.78 2.69 13.89
C GLU A 89 5.27 1.73 12.80
N LYS A 90 4.36 1.11 12.04
CA LYS A 90 4.71 0.17 10.98
C LYS A 90 4.21 0.66 9.62
N LEU A 91 5.06 0.49 8.61
CA LEU A 91 4.70 0.63 7.20
C LEU A 91 4.49 -0.77 6.61
N PHE A 92 3.43 -0.96 5.84
CA PHE A 92 3.11 -2.21 5.15
C PHE A 92 3.20 -2.00 3.66
N VAL A 93 3.80 -2.95 2.95
CA VAL A 93 4.01 -2.85 1.50
C VAL A 93 3.68 -4.16 0.80
N ILE A 94 3.09 -4.02 -0.38
CA ILE A 94 3.05 -5.06 -1.42
C ILE A 94 3.63 -4.52 -2.70
N GLY A 95 4.10 -5.43 -3.52
CA GLY A 95 4.47 -5.14 -4.88
C GLY A 95 4.66 -6.41 -5.65
N GLN A 96 5.26 -6.23 -6.82
CA GLN A 96 5.65 -7.32 -7.69
C GLN A 96 7.04 -7.83 -7.29
N ARG A 97 7.59 -8.76 -8.08
CA ARG A 97 8.79 -9.52 -7.70
C ARG A 97 10.00 -9.03 -8.48
N ALA A 98 11.19 -9.25 -7.91
CA ALA A 98 12.44 -8.97 -8.61
C ALA A 98 12.81 -10.04 -9.65
N HIS A 99 12.55 -11.33 -9.36
CA HIS A 99 13.14 -12.43 -10.12
C HIS A 99 12.31 -13.72 -10.30
N ASP A 100 11.08 -13.85 -9.79
CA ASP A 100 10.11 -14.94 -10.08
C ASP A 100 8.65 -14.43 -9.76
N PHE A 101 7.56 -15.19 -9.55
CA PHE A 101 6.13 -14.81 -9.20
C PHE A 101 5.51 -14.70 -7.74
N GLU A 102 6.21 -14.86 -6.63
CA GLU A 102 5.74 -15.07 -5.25
C GLU A 102 6.49 -14.12 -4.26
N VAL A 103 5.86 -13.06 -3.75
CA VAL A 103 6.42 -12.26 -2.63
C VAL A 103 5.35 -12.02 -1.58
N ASP A 104 5.61 -12.45 -0.34
CA ASP A 104 4.69 -12.15 0.77
C ASP A 104 4.68 -10.65 1.06
N PRO A 105 3.56 -10.10 1.57
CA PRO A 105 3.51 -8.78 2.17
C PRO A 105 4.64 -8.55 3.17
N MET A 106 5.19 -7.35 3.17
CA MET A 106 6.26 -6.98 4.10
C MET A 106 5.87 -5.80 4.96
N CYS A 107 6.35 -5.77 6.19
CA CYS A 107 6.23 -4.62 7.06
C CYS A 107 7.61 -4.11 7.49
N PHE A 108 7.73 -2.79 7.59
CA PHE A 108 8.89 -2.10 8.13
C PHE A 108 8.48 -1.46 9.45
N ASP A 109 9.18 -1.83 10.53
CA ASP A 109 9.02 -1.20 11.83
C ASP A 109 9.87 0.07 11.89
N LEU A 110 9.24 1.22 12.14
CA LEU A 110 9.91 2.52 12.18
C LEU A 110 10.74 2.71 13.46
N GLY A 111 10.45 1.95 14.52
CA GLY A 111 11.17 2.02 15.79
C GLY A 111 12.43 1.17 15.78
N SER A 112 12.36 -0.07 15.30
CA SER A 112 13.52 -0.96 15.18
C SER A 112 14.29 -0.83 13.87
N GLU A 113 13.70 -0.19 12.85
CA GLU A 113 14.23 -0.11 11.48
C GLU A 113 14.42 -1.48 10.81
N GLU A 114 13.58 -2.46 11.16
CA GLU A 114 13.66 -3.82 10.62
C GLU A 114 12.50 -4.14 9.68
N TRP A 115 12.82 -4.95 8.67
CA TRP A 115 11.84 -5.51 7.75
C TRP A 115 11.42 -6.91 8.20
N THR A 116 10.12 -7.12 8.35
CA THR A 116 9.52 -8.42 8.62
C THR A 116 8.65 -8.85 7.44
N THR A 117 8.73 -10.13 7.11
CA THR A 117 7.83 -10.75 6.12
C THR A 117 6.60 -11.24 6.85
N LEU A 118 5.40 -10.93 6.37
CA LEU A 118 4.15 -11.32 7.04
C LEU A 118 3.82 -12.82 6.89
N LEU A 119 4.62 -13.61 6.17
CA LEU A 119 4.50 -15.07 6.02
C LEU A 119 3.11 -15.56 5.59
N TYR A 120 2.41 -14.79 4.75
CA TYR A 120 1.09 -15.13 4.21
C TYR A 120 1.01 -16.57 3.67
N ARG A 121 2.06 -17.04 3.00
CA ARG A 121 2.04 -18.40 2.44
C ARG A 121 2.08 -19.55 3.42
N LEU A 122 2.54 -19.33 4.65
CA LEU A 122 2.40 -20.36 5.69
C LEU A 122 0.94 -20.48 6.17
N HIS A 123 0.11 -19.47 5.88
CA HIS A 123 -1.30 -19.46 6.21
C HIS A 123 -2.16 -20.15 5.14
N VAL A 124 -1.80 -20.02 3.85
CA VAL A 124 -2.62 -20.54 2.74
C VAL A 124 -2.17 -21.96 2.33
N PRO A 125 -3.12 -22.91 2.09
CA PRO A 125 -2.79 -24.26 1.66
C PRO A 125 -1.92 -24.32 0.39
N GLN A 126 -0.88 -25.14 0.42
CA GLN A 126 0.00 -25.43 -0.72
C GLN A 126 -0.40 -26.77 -1.38
N PRO A 127 -0.14 -26.98 -2.69
CA PRO A 127 0.51 -26.08 -3.63
C PRO A 127 -0.50 -25.21 -4.38
N LEU A 128 -0.25 -23.89 -4.43
CA LEU A 128 -0.89 -23.05 -5.43
C LEU A 128 -0.24 -23.34 -6.78
N ARG A 129 -1.02 -23.62 -7.84
CA ARG A 129 -0.48 -23.58 -9.21
C ARG A 129 0.05 -22.17 -9.49
N VAL A 130 0.96 -22.01 -10.45
CA VAL A 130 1.47 -20.67 -10.85
C VAL A 130 0.32 -19.71 -11.20
N GLU A 131 -0.73 -20.25 -11.84
CA GLU A 131 -1.97 -19.53 -12.18
C GLU A 131 -2.90 -19.24 -10.98
N GLU A 132 -2.66 -19.89 -9.84
CA GLU A 132 -3.39 -19.72 -8.58
C GLU A 132 -2.57 -18.91 -7.56
N THR A 133 -1.35 -18.49 -7.91
CA THR A 133 -0.52 -17.65 -7.06
C THR A 133 -1.15 -16.26 -6.98
N PRO A 134 -1.63 -15.83 -5.80
CA PRO A 134 -2.35 -14.59 -5.68
C PRO A 134 -1.45 -13.41 -6.03
N CYS A 135 -1.88 -12.63 -7.03
CA CYS A 135 -1.42 -11.26 -7.17
C CYS A 135 -2.12 -10.41 -6.11
N PHE A 136 -1.35 -9.73 -5.27
CA PHE A 136 -1.89 -8.73 -4.35
C PHE A 136 -2.15 -7.45 -5.12
N ASP A 137 -3.41 -7.01 -5.19
CA ASP A 137 -3.71 -5.75 -5.88
C ASP A 137 -3.71 -4.57 -4.92
N ASP A 138 -4.32 -4.70 -3.74
CA ASP A 138 -4.32 -3.62 -2.74
C ASP A 138 -4.50 -4.07 -1.29
N PHE A 139 -4.22 -3.13 -0.38
CA PHE A 139 -4.46 -3.24 1.04
C PHE A 139 -5.42 -2.18 1.54
N THR A 140 -6.15 -2.51 2.60
CA THR A 140 -6.74 -1.49 3.44
C THR A 140 -6.71 -1.87 4.92
N ILE A 141 -6.69 -0.87 5.79
CA ILE A 141 -6.82 -1.09 7.23
C ILE A 141 -8.24 -0.72 7.65
N VAL A 142 -8.82 -1.57 8.48
CA VAL A 142 -10.10 -1.31 9.13
C VAL A 142 -9.92 -1.47 10.62
N SER A 143 -10.19 -0.40 11.36
CA SER A 143 -10.25 -0.39 12.82
C SER A 143 -11.72 -0.41 13.26
N ASN A 144 -12.14 -1.53 13.83
CA ASN A 144 -13.46 -1.68 14.43
C ASN A 144 -13.31 -1.42 15.93
N GLY A 145 -13.88 -0.33 16.42
CA GLY A 145 -13.68 0.22 17.78
C GLY A 145 -14.00 -0.68 19.00
N GLY A 146 -14.27 -1.97 18.78
CA GLY A 146 -14.31 -3.00 19.82
C GLY A 146 -13.77 -4.38 19.38
N GLU A 147 -13.55 -4.62 18.08
CA GLU A 147 -13.11 -5.93 17.56
C GLU A 147 -11.62 -5.95 17.21
N GLY A 148 -10.96 -4.77 17.18
CA GLY A 148 -9.54 -4.65 16.86
C GLY A 148 -9.29 -3.97 15.53
N SER A 149 -8.03 -3.98 15.09
CA SER A 149 -7.60 -3.42 13.82
C SER A 149 -7.07 -4.54 12.94
N TYR A 150 -7.49 -4.52 11.67
CA TYR A 150 -7.17 -5.57 10.72
C TYR A 150 -6.66 -4.96 9.42
N LEU A 151 -5.60 -5.56 8.89
CA LEU A 151 -5.13 -5.31 7.54
C LEU A 151 -5.84 -6.29 6.60
N TYR A 152 -6.70 -5.78 5.74
CA TYR A 152 -7.35 -6.55 4.69
C TYR A 152 -6.50 -6.53 3.44
N ILE A 153 -6.28 -7.73 2.93
CA ILE A 153 -5.44 -7.98 1.77
C ILE A 153 -6.31 -8.63 0.74
N LEU A 154 -6.52 -7.91 -0.35
CA LEU A 154 -7.34 -8.41 -1.43
C LEU A 154 -6.43 -9.06 -2.47
N THR A 155 -6.99 -10.07 -3.12
CA THR A 155 -6.41 -10.74 -4.27
C THR A 155 -7.55 -11.09 -5.23
N GLN A 156 -7.22 -11.48 -6.45
CA GLN A 156 -8.20 -11.95 -7.44
C GLN A 156 -8.96 -13.22 -6.98
N HIS A 157 -8.41 -13.99 -6.04
CA HIS A 157 -8.97 -15.29 -5.62
C HIS A 157 -9.63 -15.25 -4.24
N MET A 158 -9.08 -14.46 -3.31
CA MET A 158 -9.55 -14.39 -1.93
C MET A 158 -9.22 -13.05 -1.27
N THR A 159 -10.09 -12.62 -0.34
CA THR A 159 -9.77 -11.52 0.59
C THR A 159 -9.38 -12.11 1.93
N HIS A 160 -8.17 -11.83 2.38
CA HIS A 160 -7.64 -12.27 3.66
C HIS A 160 -7.58 -11.11 4.64
N ARG A 161 -7.55 -11.41 5.94
CA ARG A 161 -7.26 -10.40 6.96
C ARG A 161 -6.07 -10.82 7.81
N TYR A 162 -5.30 -9.84 8.21
CA TYR A 162 -4.22 -9.97 9.17
C TYR A 162 -4.58 -9.15 10.41
N ASN A 163 -4.65 -9.82 11.56
CA ASN A 163 -4.88 -9.22 12.86
C ASN A 163 -3.62 -8.46 13.28
N LEU A 164 -3.72 -7.14 13.33
CA LEU A 164 -2.58 -6.26 13.58
C LEU A 164 -2.11 -6.31 15.05
N ALA A 165 -2.98 -6.71 15.98
CA ALA A 165 -2.62 -6.84 17.39
C ALA A 165 -1.97 -8.18 17.70
N GLU A 166 -2.47 -9.27 17.11
CA GLU A 166 -1.94 -10.62 17.34
C GLU A 166 -0.82 -11.01 16.38
N GLU A 167 -0.60 -10.21 15.33
CA GLU A 167 0.34 -10.48 14.26
C GLU A 167 0.09 -11.84 13.58
N LYS A 168 -1.19 -12.13 13.29
CA LYS A 168 -1.63 -13.40 12.73
C LYS A 168 -2.61 -13.22 11.59
N TRP A 169 -2.51 -14.12 10.63
CA TRP A 169 -3.49 -14.26 9.57
C TRP A 169 -4.74 -14.98 10.06
N GLU A 170 -5.89 -14.52 9.59
CA GLU A 170 -7.18 -15.14 9.84
C GLU A 170 -7.93 -15.33 8.52
N ASP A 171 -8.43 -16.56 8.32
CA ASP A 171 -9.22 -16.91 7.16
C ASP A 171 -10.70 -16.58 7.41
N LEU A 172 -11.23 -15.72 6.55
CA LEU A 172 -12.63 -15.31 6.59
C LEU A 172 -13.47 -15.96 5.49
N GLY A 173 -12.84 -16.64 4.54
CA GLY A 173 -13.53 -17.23 3.39
C GLY A 173 -14.17 -16.19 2.47
N PHE A 174 -13.74 -14.92 2.53
CA PHE A 174 -14.26 -13.91 1.62
C PHE A 174 -13.73 -14.14 0.21
N PRO A 175 -14.60 -14.11 -0.82
CA PRO A 175 -14.17 -14.31 -2.19
C PRO A 175 -13.20 -13.20 -2.61
N GLY A 176 -12.33 -13.53 -3.55
CA GLY A 176 -11.49 -12.55 -4.23
C GLY A 176 -12.33 -11.58 -5.05
N CYS A 177 -11.78 -10.40 -5.27
CA CYS A 177 -12.39 -9.39 -6.11
C CYS A 177 -11.29 -8.49 -6.67
N PRO A 178 -11.35 -8.10 -7.95
CA PRO A 178 -12.26 -8.54 -9.01
C PRO A 178 -11.78 -9.85 -9.63
N GLY A 179 -12.68 -10.55 -10.32
CA GLY A 179 -12.33 -11.74 -11.10
C GLY A 179 -11.43 -11.46 -12.32
N SER A 180 -11.12 -10.20 -12.64
CA SER A 180 -10.18 -9.79 -13.68
C SER A 180 -9.74 -8.33 -13.50
N GLY A 181 -8.48 -8.01 -13.83
CA GLY A 181 -7.94 -6.65 -13.77
C GLY A 181 -7.26 -6.30 -12.45
N SER A 182 -7.09 -5.02 -12.17
CA SER A 182 -6.54 -4.49 -10.92
C SER A 182 -7.54 -3.53 -10.26
N TYR A 183 -7.54 -3.46 -8.94
CA TYR A 183 -8.39 -2.52 -8.19
C TYR A 183 -7.55 -1.71 -7.22
N ARG A 184 -8.16 -0.62 -6.76
CA ARG A 184 -7.72 0.12 -5.59
C ARG A 184 -8.81 0.03 -4.54
N VAL A 185 -8.44 -0.21 -3.30
CA VAL A 185 -9.39 -0.20 -2.18
C VAL A 185 -9.25 1.10 -1.42
N VAL A 186 -10.40 1.65 -1.05
CA VAL A 186 -10.48 2.82 -0.18
C VAL A 186 -11.48 2.51 0.93
N THR A 187 -11.06 2.67 2.18
CA THR A 187 -12.00 2.61 3.32
C THR A 187 -12.71 3.95 3.45
N LEU A 188 -14.05 3.93 3.41
CA LEU A 188 -14.89 5.09 3.68
C LEU A 188 -15.51 4.96 5.07
N HIS A 189 -15.15 5.88 5.98
CA HIS A 189 -15.84 6.01 7.26
C HIS A 189 -17.15 6.79 7.05
N VAL A 190 -18.24 6.06 6.80
CA VAL A 190 -19.57 6.66 6.68
C VAL A 190 -20.27 6.63 8.04
N PRO A 191 -20.65 7.78 8.62
CA PRO A 191 -21.44 7.79 9.83
C PRO A 191 -22.76 7.06 9.60
N VAL A 192 -23.07 6.06 10.42
CA VAL A 192 -24.33 5.30 10.32
C VAL A 192 -25.56 6.21 10.36
N SER A 193 -25.48 7.35 11.05
CA SER A 193 -26.52 8.38 11.08
C SER A 193 -26.83 9.02 9.72
N LYS A 194 -25.94 8.88 8.73
CA LYS A 194 -26.11 9.38 7.35
C LYS A 194 -26.54 8.29 6.36
N MET A 195 -26.63 7.03 6.80
CA MET A 195 -27.17 5.96 5.96
C MET A 195 -28.69 5.97 6.08
N ALA A 196 -29.39 6.37 5.02
CA ALA A 196 -30.84 6.24 4.95
C ALA A 196 -31.21 4.76 5.09
N ARG A 197 -32.02 4.43 6.09
CA ARG A 197 -32.59 3.09 6.20
C ARG A 197 -33.62 2.95 5.08
N PHE A 198 -33.28 2.23 4.02
CA PHE A 198 -34.30 1.68 3.14
C PHE A 198 -35.05 0.63 3.94
N GLN A 199 -36.28 0.96 4.34
CA GLN A 199 -37.25 -0.03 4.79
C GLN A 199 -37.80 -0.72 3.54
N HIS A 200 -37.63 -2.03 3.45
CA HIS A 200 -38.34 -2.89 2.50
C HIS A 200 -39.78 -3.10 2.95
#